data_AF-A0AAW9DNW5-F1
#
_entry.id   AF-A0AAW9DNW5-F1
#
_cell.length_a   1.000
_cell.length_b   1.000
_cell.length_c   1.000
_cell.angle_alpha   90.00
_cell.angle_beta   90.00
_cell.angle_gamma   90.00
#
_symmetry.space_group_name_H-M   'P 1'
#
loop_
_entity.id
_entity.type
_entity.pdbx_description
1 polymer ?
#
loop_
_entity_poly.entity_id
_entity_poly.type
_entity_poly.pdbx_seq_one_letter_code
_entity_poly.pdbx_strand_id
1 'polypeptide(L)'
;MSGSIRPVPRPAFPGTIDRASHHKTGGSPTGLHTLRDPDPNPDHATRKEIAMLPIALSRAIRLPLLTADPFTATKWDTGADKAKFANHLLRFIAEDFPERLFTKAFYHRLCNTFGHIAHTNHTGFRDEFFRSRATKIESLEQTITHPCYGDPGWTYSDVERAIIRRLKGTAILDWHRRLLAQEHEARDRAEYQRLARKFEPVNNPAPPERQGAAHVPATTTATTTMATGPSAPPPQAVATQPDLFAGF
;
A
#
# COMPACT_ATOMS: atom_id res chain seq x y z
N MET A 1 -27.93 35.87 -38.44
CA MET A 1 -26.53 36.32 -38.54
C MET A 1 -25.64 35.09 -38.44
N SER A 2 -25.33 34.46 -39.58
CA SER A 2 -24.56 33.22 -39.67
C SER A 2 -23.07 33.54 -39.76
N GLY A 3 -22.30 33.17 -38.73
CA GLY A 3 -20.84 33.27 -38.72
C GLY A 3 -20.22 32.00 -39.31
N SER A 4 -19.67 32.12 -40.52
CA SER A 4 -18.92 31.09 -41.23
C SER A 4 -17.47 31.05 -40.71
N ILE A 5 -17.09 29.97 -40.01
CA ILE A 5 -15.73 29.73 -39.54
C ILE A 5 -14.97 28.90 -40.59
N ARG A 6 -13.90 29.47 -41.15
CA ARG A 6 -13.03 28.83 -42.14
C ARG A 6 -12.10 27.80 -41.48
N PRO A 7 -11.77 26.68 -42.15
CA PRO A 7 -10.85 25.68 -41.62
C PRO A 7 -9.37 26.08 -41.81
N VAL A 8 -8.53 25.72 -40.84
CA VAL A 8 -7.08 25.96 -40.82
C VAL A 8 -6.35 24.77 -41.50
N PRO A 9 -5.33 24.99 -42.34
CA PRO A 9 -4.64 23.90 -43.05
C PRO A 9 -3.65 23.14 -42.14
N ARG A 10 -3.56 21.81 -42.32
CA ARG A 10 -2.56 20.92 -41.70
C ARG A 10 -1.22 20.97 -42.46
N PRO A 11 -0.07 20.86 -41.76
CA PRO A 11 1.21 20.69 -42.43
C PRO A 11 1.41 19.25 -42.94
N ALA A 12 2.00 19.15 -44.14
CA ALA A 12 2.35 17.92 -44.83
C ALA A 12 3.68 17.33 -44.30
N PHE A 13 3.72 16.01 -44.11
CA PHE A 13 4.95 15.25 -43.85
C PHE A 13 5.50 14.68 -45.17
N PRO A 14 6.80 14.82 -45.47
CA PRO A 14 7.41 14.15 -46.60
C PRO A 14 8.04 12.79 -46.21
N GLY A 15 7.67 11.75 -46.96
CA GLY A 15 8.62 10.93 -47.73
C GLY A 15 9.36 9.79 -47.04
N THR A 16 8.93 8.57 -47.34
CA THR A 16 9.66 7.28 -47.24
C THR A 16 10.49 7.04 -48.50
N ILE A 17 11.77 6.62 -48.41
CA ILE A 17 12.56 5.67 -49.28
C ILE A 17 13.83 5.31 -48.46
N ASP A 18 14.11 4.10 -47.98
CA ASP A 18 14.42 2.77 -48.55
C ASP A 18 15.87 2.54 -49.06
N ARG A 19 16.45 1.43 -48.55
CA ARG A 19 17.51 0.56 -49.11
C ARG A 19 18.98 1.02 -49.18
N ALA A 20 19.87 0.28 -48.50
CA ALA A 20 20.82 -0.66 -49.13
C ALA A 20 21.86 -1.24 -48.15
N SER A 21 22.15 -2.53 -48.38
CA SER A 21 23.07 -3.45 -47.72
C SER A 21 24.56 -3.13 -47.94
N HIS A 22 25.44 -3.61 -47.06
CA HIS A 22 26.62 -4.44 -47.41
C HIS A 22 27.40 -4.95 -46.17
N HIS A 23 27.71 -6.25 -46.20
CA HIS A 23 28.96 -6.97 -45.82
C HIS A 23 29.70 -6.64 -44.49
N LYS A 24 30.42 -7.53 -43.80
CA LYS A 24 30.74 -8.98 -43.81
C LYS A 24 31.82 -9.14 -42.71
N THR A 25 31.91 -10.31 -42.04
CA THR A 25 33.09 -10.86 -41.31
C THR A 25 33.63 -10.07 -40.11
N GLY A 26 34.03 -10.62 -38.96
CA GLY A 26 34.29 -11.98 -38.49
C GLY A 26 35.08 -11.87 -37.16
N GLY A 27 35.22 -12.94 -36.40
CA GLY A 27 36.24 -13.06 -35.34
C GLY A 27 35.72 -13.07 -33.89
N SER A 28 35.62 -14.28 -33.33
CA SER A 28 35.89 -14.59 -31.92
C SER A 28 37.05 -15.61 -31.94
N PRO A 29 37.78 -15.96 -30.85
CA PRO A 29 37.51 -15.72 -29.42
C PRO A 29 38.78 -15.37 -28.59
N THR A 30 38.67 -15.50 -27.25
CA THR A 30 39.68 -15.47 -26.16
C THR A 30 39.50 -14.23 -25.27
N GLY A 31 39.29 -14.27 -23.95
CA GLY A 31 39.20 -15.33 -22.95
C GLY A 31 39.26 -14.67 -21.56
N LEU A 32 38.54 -15.24 -20.59
CA LEU A 32 38.64 -15.08 -19.13
C LEU A 32 38.81 -13.67 -18.51
N HIS A 33 37.80 -13.25 -17.73
CA HIS A 33 37.99 -13.05 -16.29
C HIS A 33 36.65 -13.14 -15.55
N THR A 34 36.58 -14.10 -14.64
CA THR A 34 35.49 -14.41 -13.73
C THR A 34 35.27 -13.26 -12.74
N LEU A 35 34.17 -12.51 -12.85
CA LEU A 35 33.57 -11.85 -11.71
C LEU A 35 32.22 -12.52 -11.51
N ARG A 36 32.19 -13.46 -10.58
CA ARG A 36 30.97 -14.16 -10.15
C ARG A 36 30.13 -13.09 -9.45
N ASP A 37 29.12 -12.59 -10.15
CA ASP A 37 28.08 -11.75 -9.55
C ASP A 37 27.57 -12.46 -8.29
N PRO A 38 27.43 -11.76 -7.15
CA PRO A 38 26.81 -12.36 -5.99
C PRO A 38 25.38 -12.77 -6.38
N ASP A 39 25.06 -14.05 -6.16
CA ASP A 39 23.71 -14.58 -6.35
C ASP A 39 22.69 -13.58 -5.75
N PRO A 40 21.61 -13.24 -6.48
CA PRO A 40 20.58 -12.38 -5.94
C PRO A 40 20.01 -13.07 -4.71
N ASN A 41 20.24 -12.47 -3.53
CA ASN A 41 19.70 -12.94 -2.26
C ASN A 41 18.21 -13.30 -2.47
N PRO A 42 17.81 -14.57 -2.28
CA PRO A 42 16.44 -15.01 -2.53
C PRO A 42 15.43 -14.20 -1.70
N ASP A 43 15.84 -13.66 -0.55
CA ASP A 43 14.98 -12.79 0.26
C ASP A 43 14.59 -11.49 -0.45
N HIS A 44 15.44 -10.94 -1.35
CA HIS A 44 15.14 -9.69 -2.05
C HIS A 44 14.14 -9.88 -3.20
N ALA A 45 14.23 -10.98 -3.95
CA ALA A 45 13.26 -11.30 -5.00
C ALA A 45 11.90 -11.62 -4.38
N THR A 46 11.89 -12.46 -3.34
CA THR A 46 10.67 -12.84 -2.62
C THR A 46 10.02 -11.63 -1.93
N ARG A 47 10.80 -10.69 -1.38
CA ARG A 47 10.26 -9.46 -0.76
C ARG A 47 9.67 -8.47 -1.77
N LYS A 48 10.22 -8.39 -3.00
CA LYS A 48 9.62 -7.61 -4.10
C LYS A 48 8.33 -8.23 -4.61
N GLU A 49 8.29 -9.56 -4.68
CA GLU A 49 7.13 -10.32 -5.12
C GLU A 49 5.98 -10.29 -4.10
N ILE A 50 6.30 -10.28 -2.79
CA ILE A 50 5.33 -10.08 -1.69
C ILE A 50 4.78 -8.64 -1.67
N ALA A 51 5.59 -7.64 -2.03
CA ALA A 51 5.16 -6.26 -2.08
C ALA A 51 4.25 -5.96 -3.29
N MET A 52 4.36 -6.74 -4.37
CA MET A 52 3.54 -6.57 -5.56
C MET A 52 2.20 -7.30 -5.46
N LEU A 53 1.18 -6.69 -6.02
CA LEU A 53 -0.13 -7.31 -6.11
C LEU A 53 -0.06 -8.58 -7.01
N PRO A 54 -0.71 -9.71 -6.64
CA PRO A 54 -0.75 -10.89 -7.48
C PRO A 54 -1.33 -10.57 -8.85
N ILE A 55 -0.73 -11.09 -9.93
CA ILE A 55 -1.14 -10.80 -11.32
C ILE A 55 -2.64 -11.04 -11.52
N ALA A 56 -3.17 -12.14 -10.98
CA ALA A 56 -4.60 -12.46 -11.05
C ALA A 56 -5.47 -11.37 -10.41
N LEU A 57 -5.06 -10.83 -9.25
CA LEU A 57 -5.78 -9.78 -8.55
C LEU A 57 -5.69 -8.45 -9.31
N SER A 58 -4.50 -8.07 -9.80
CA SER A 58 -4.34 -6.88 -10.64
C SER A 58 -5.21 -6.95 -11.90
N ARG A 59 -5.29 -8.13 -12.53
CA ARG A 59 -6.15 -8.36 -13.69
C ARG A 59 -7.63 -8.26 -13.33
N ALA A 60 -8.06 -8.85 -12.22
CA ALA A 60 -9.46 -8.80 -11.77
C ALA A 60 -9.93 -7.36 -11.50
N ILE A 61 -9.05 -6.51 -10.98
CA ILE A 61 -9.32 -5.08 -10.76
C ILE A 61 -9.41 -4.33 -12.09
N ARG A 62 -8.51 -4.61 -13.04
CA ARG A 62 -8.37 -3.84 -14.30
C ARG A 62 -9.28 -4.29 -15.44
N LEU A 63 -9.74 -5.54 -15.44
CA LEU A 63 -10.41 -6.15 -16.60
C LEU A 63 -11.80 -6.69 -16.25
N PRO A 64 -12.80 -6.56 -17.15
CA PRO A 64 -12.75 -5.76 -18.38
C PRO A 64 -12.61 -4.26 -18.08
N LEU A 65 -12.03 -3.51 -19.03
CA LEU A 65 -12.00 -2.05 -18.97
C LEU A 65 -13.43 -1.50 -18.96
N LEU A 66 -13.65 -0.46 -18.16
CA LEU A 66 -14.92 0.25 -18.15
C LEU A 66 -15.06 1.04 -19.45
N THR A 67 -16.18 0.89 -20.14
CA THR A 67 -16.54 1.63 -21.35
C THR A 67 -17.38 2.86 -21.01
N ALA A 68 -17.63 3.72 -21.99
CA ALA A 68 -18.38 4.97 -21.80
C ALA A 68 -19.90 4.75 -21.62
N ASP A 69 -20.46 3.73 -22.26
CA ASP A 69 -21.90 3.46 -22.34
C ASP A 69 -22.67 3.48 -21.00
N PRO A 70 -22.15 2.92 -19.88
CA PRO A 70 -22.87 2.93 -18.61
C PRO A 70 -22.78 4.28 -17.86
N PHE A 71 -22.03 5.27 -18.37
CA PHE A 71 -21.79 6.53 -17.69
C PHE A 71 -22.57 7.68 -18.31
N THR A 72 -23.37 8.36 -17.48
CA THR A 72 -24.11 9.56 -17.87
C THR A 72 -23.12 10.71 -17.99
N ALA A 73 -23.09 11.39 -19.14
CA ALA A 73 -22.26 12.57 -19.31
C ALA A 73 -22.70 13.70 -18.36
N THR A 74 -21.74 14.44 -17.83
CA THR A 74 -22.03 15.69 -17.10
C THR A 74 -22.02 16.88 -18.06
N LYS A 75 -22.28 18.08 -17.54
CA LYS A 75 -22.07 19.33 -18.30
C LYS A 75 -20.61 19.58 -18.71
N TRP A 76 -19.66 18.88 -18.11
CA TRP A 76 -18.23 19.18 -18.16
C TRP A 76 -17.41 18.01 -18.71
N ASP A 77 -17.90 16.78 -18.51
CA ASP A 77 -17.18 15.55 -18.83
C ASP A 77 -18.09 14.58 -19.56
N THR A 78 -17.54 13.94 -20.60
CA THR A 78 -18.26 12.89 -21.33
C THR A 78 -18.23 11.55 -20.57
N GLY A 79 -19.08 10.59 -20.99
CA GLY A 79 -18.98 9.21 -20.50
C GLY A 79 -17.59 8.58 -20.75
N ALA A 80 -16.90 8.99 -21.82
CA ALA A 80 -15.54 8.53 -22.11
C ALA A 80 -14.50 9.11 -21.12
N ASP A 81 -14.65 10.38 -20.73
CA ASP A 81 -13.78 10.99 -19.71
C ASP A 81 -13.97 10.33 -18.34
N LYS A 82 -15.23 10.02 -18.00
CA LYS A 82 -15.61 9.23 -16.82
C LYS A 82 -14.95 7.85 -16.83
N ALA A 83 -15.07 7.11 -17.95
CA ALA A 83 -14.43 5.81 -18.11
C ALA A 83 -12.91 5.89 -18.00
N LYS A 84 -12.28 6.92 -18.60
CA LYS A 84 -10.84 7.14 -18.53
C LYS A 84 -10.38 7.36 -17.09
N PHE A 85 -11.07 8.21 -16.32
CA PHE A 85 -10.79 8.41 -14.90
C PHE A 85 -10.92 7.10 -14.12
N ALA A 86 -12.03 6.37 -14.32
CA ALA A 86 -12.29 5.13 -13.59
C ALA A 86 -11.22 4.07 -13.85
N ASN A 87 -10.86 3.86 -15.12
CA ASN A 87 -9.80 2.93 -15.51
C ASN A 87 -8.43 3.36 -14.99
N HIS A 88 -8.16 4.67 -14.90
CA HIS A 88 -6.92 5.18 -14.31
C HIS A 88 -6.87 4.92 -12.80
N LEU A 89 -7.95 5.15 -12.05
CA LEU A 89 -8.02 4.83 -10.62
C LEU A 89 -7.84 3.33 -10.36
N LEU A 90 -8.53 2.47 -11.12
CA LEU A 90 -8.38 1.02 -11.00
C LEU A 90 -6.96 0.56 -11.33
N ARG A 91 -6.32 1.17 -12.35
CA ARG A 91 -4.90 0.91 -12.65
C ARG A 91 -3.98 1.37 -11.52
N PHE A 92 -4.23 2.55 -10.96
CA PHE A 92 -3.46 3.10 -9.84
C PHE A 92 -3.49 2.16 -8.63
N ILE A 93 -4.67 1.63 -8.27
CA ILE A 93 -4.83 0.64 -7.21
C ILE A 93 -4.15 -0.68 -7.58
N ALA A 94 -4.37 -1.18 -8.80
CA ALA A 94 -3.82 -2.46 -9.25
C ALA A 94 -2.28 -2.50 -9.37
N GLU A 95 -1.63 -1.34 -9.46
CA GLU A 95 -0.17 -1.17 -9.48
C GLU A 95 0.40 -0.74 -8.11
N ASP A 96 -0.38 -0.87 -7.03
CA ASP A 96 -0.04 -0.51 -5.64
C ASP A 96 0.31 0.98 -5.43
N PHE A 97 -0.54 1.86 -5.99
CA PHE A 97 -0.53 3.30 -5.76
C PHE A 97 0.77 4.02 -6.17
N PRO A 98 1.29 3.82 -7.40
CA PRO A 98 2.59 4.36 -7.80
C PRO A 98 2.54 5.87 -8.04
N GLU A 99 3.56 6.58 -7.58
CA GLU A 99 3.66 8.05 -7.69
C GLU A 99 3.57 8.55 -9.14
N ARG A 100 4.18 7.83 -10.08
CA ARG A 100 4.14 8.18 -11.52
C ARG A 100 2.73 8.21 -12.11
N LEU A 101 1.74 7.56 -11.50
CA LEU A 101 0.34 7.63 -11.94
C LEU A 101 -0.45 8.69 -11.18
N PHE A 102 0.11 9.26 -10.11
CA PHE A 102 -0.53 10.28 -9.29
C PHE A 102 -0.35 11.68 -9.88
N THR A 103 -0.88 11.86 -11.10
CA THR A 103 -0.78 13.14 -11.82
C THR A 103 -1.71 14.20 -11.23
N LYS A 104 -1.40 15.49 -11.47
CA LYS A 104 -2.26 16.60 -11.05
C LYS A 104 -3.70 16.50 -11.56
N ALA A 105 -3.89 16.07 -12.82
CA ALA A 105 -5.22 15.88 -13.40
C ALA A 105 -5.99 14.76 -12.70
N PHE A 106 -5.30 13.65 -12.39
CA PHE A 106 -5.90 12.56 -11.63
C PHE A 106 -6.28 12.99 -10.22
N TYR A 107 -5.38 13.69 -9.53
CA TYR A 107 -5.64 14.28 -8.21
C TYR A 107 -6.88 15.18 -8.22
N HIS A 108 -6.95 16.16 -9.14
CA HIS A 108 -8.09 17.08 -9.23
C HIS A 108 -9.43 16.36 -9.39
N ARG A 109 -9.47 15.22 -10.09
CA ARG A 109 -10.70 14.45 -10.17
C ARG A 109 -10.93 13.64 -8.90
N LEU A 110 -9.89 12.96 -8.41
CA LEU A 110 -9.95 12.08 -7.24
C LEU A 110 -10.38 12.83 -5.99
N CYS A 111 -9.87 14.03 -5.72
CA CYS A 111 -10.27 14.82 -4.54
C CYS A 111 -11.72 15.29 -4.59
N ASN A 112 -12.34 15.29 -5.77
CA ASN A 112 -13.75 15.62 -5.97
C ASN A 112 -14.65 14.38 -6.06
N THR A 113 -14.07 13.19 -5.87
CA THR A 113 -14.78 11.90 -5.83
C THR A 113 -14.52 11.22 -4.50
N PHE A 114 -15.49 10.44 -4.00
CA PHE A 114 -15.38 9.72 -2.71
C PHE A 114 -15.26 10.59 -1.44
N GLY A 115 -15.42 11.92 -1.52
CA GLY A 115 -15.49 12.79 -0.36
C GLY A 115 -14.18 12.94 0.43
N HIS A 116 -13.03 12.68 -0.20
CA HIS A 116 -11.73 12.99 0.42
C HIS A 116 -11.61 14.50 0.64
N ILE A 117 -11.39 14.94 1.88
CA ILE A 117 -11.18 16.35 2.19
C ILE A 117 -9.96 16.85 1.40
N ALA A 118 -10.13 17.95 0.67
CA ALA A 118 -9.12 18.49 -0.21
C ALA A 118 -7.92 19.04 0.59
N HIS A 119 -6.79 18.34 0.56
CA HIS A 119 -5.51 18.94 0.94
C HIS A 119 -5.14 20.04 -0.06
N THR A 120 -4.44 21.08 0.38
CA THR A 120 -4.11 22.25 -0.48
C THR A 120 -3.16 21.92 -1.63
N ASN A 121 -2.46 20.78 -1.60
CA ASN A 121 -1.60 20.33 -2.68
C ASN A 121 -1.65 18.80 -2.90
N HIS A 122 -1.43 18.37 -4.14
CA HIS A 122 -1.54 16.96 -4.54
C HIS A 122 -0.51 16.05 -3.86
N THR A 123 0.69 16.54 -3.56
CA THR A 123 1.73 15.76 -2.86
C THR A 123 1.28 15.40 -1.46
N GLY A 124 0.79 16.38 -0.70
CA GLY A 124 0.23 16.20 0.64
C GLY A 124 -0.96 15.26 0.64
N PHE A 125 -1.85 15.36 -0.34
CA PHE A 125 -2.96 14.41 -0.49
C PHE A 125 -2.45 12.97 -0.66
N ARG A 126 -1.50 12.75 -1.58
CA ARG A 126 -0.93 11.41 -1.79
C ARG A 126 -0.28 10.89 -0.51
N ASP A 127 0.46 11.76 0.16
CA ASP A 127 1.22 11.44 1.34
C ASP A 127 0.35 11.05 2.54
N GLU A 128 -0.82 11.68 2.66
CA GLU A 128 -1.83 11.32 3.63
C GLU A 128 -2.44 9.95 3.30
N PHE A 129 -3.03 9.82 2.11
CA PHE A 129 -3.89 8.68 1.80
C PHE A 129 -3.13 7.44 1.29
N PHE A 130 -1.96 7.59 0.66
CA PHE A 130 -1.33 6.50 -0.11
C PHE A 130 0.13 6.22 0.22
N ARG A 131 0.71 6.89 1.23
CA ARG A 131 2.12 6.67 1.61
C ARG A 131 2.36 5.34 2.31
N SER A 132 1.53 5.02 3.29
CA SER A 132 1.71 3.83 4.14
C SER A 132 0.70 2.75 3.77
N ARG A 133 1.00 1.49 4.13
CA ARG A 133 0.04 0.39 3.93
C ARG A 133 -1.26 0.62 4.71
N ALA A 134 -1.17 1.14 5.93
CA ALA A 134 -2.31 1.46 6.78
C ALA A 134 -3.21 2.52 6.13
N THR A 135 -2.65 3.64 5.70
CA THR A 135 -3.43 4.71 5.07
C THR A 135 -4.02 4.30 3.71
N LYS A 136 -3.33 3.43 2.95
CA LYS A 136 -3.90 2.79 1.75
C LYS A 136 -5.14 1.94 2.08
N ILE A 137 -5.11 1.17 3.17
CA ILE A 137 -6.25 0.36 3.64
C ILE A 137 -7.42 1.26 4.01
N GLU A 138 -7.18 2.29 4.83
CA GLU A 138 -8.21 3.26 5.23
C GLU A 138 -8.83 3.95 4.01
N SER A 139 -8.01 4.37 3.04
CA SER A 139 -8.47 4.97 1.79
C SER A 139 -9.35 4.02 0.96
N LEU A 140 -8.97 2.74 0.88
CA LEU A 140 -9.77 1.72 0.19
C LEU A 140 -11.09 1.45 0.91
N GLU A 141 -11.08 1.39 2.24
CA GLU A 141 -12.29 1.23 3.06
C GLU A 141 -13.25 2.40 2.87
N GLN A 142 -12.74 3.63 2.94
CA GLN A 142 -13.51 4.85 2.65
C GLN A 142 -14.09 4.81 1.24
N THR A 143 -13.29 4.45 0.24
CA THR A 143 -13.75 4.30 -1.15
C THR A 143 -14.90 3.28 -1.24
N ILE A 144 -14.73 2.09 -0.66
CA ILE A 144 -15.67 0.96 -0.74
C ILE A 144 -16.99 1.23 0.00
N THR A 145 -16.93 2.00 1.08
CA THR A 145 -18.08 2.36 1.92
C THR A 145 -18.75 3.66 1.49
N HIS A 146 -18.17 4.37 0.50
CA HIS A 146 -18.69 5.65 0.06
C HIS A 146 -20.13 5.52 -0.48
N PRO A 147 -21.09 6.31 0.03
CA PRO A 147 -22.51 6.18 -0.29
C PRO A 147 -22.96 6.73 -1.67
N CYS A 148 -22.03 7.07 -2.57
CA CYS A 148 -22.25 7.46 -3.98
C CYS A 148 -23.44 8.41 -4.23
N TYR A 149 -23.40 9.59 -3.62
CA TYR A 149 -24.49 10.55 -3.69
C TYR A 149 -24.56 11.34 -5.00
N GLY A 150 -25.76 11.85 -5.30
CA GLY A 150 -26.00 12.82 -6.36
C GLY A 150 -26.37 12.24 -7.73
N ASP A 151 -26.92 13.11 -8.56
CA ASP A 151 -27.33 12.81 -9.94
C ASP A 151 -26.10 12.60 -10.85
N PRO A 152 -25.98 11.47 -11.55
CA PRO A 152 -24.84 11.19 -12.44
C PRO A 152 -24.71 12.17 -13.63
N GLY A 153 -25.74 12.96 -13.97
CA GLY A 153 -25.64 14.07 -14.92
C GLY A 153 -24.90 15.30 -14.38
N TRP A 154 -24.59 15.31 -13.08
CA TRP A 154 -23.88 16.40 -12.40
C TRP A 154 -22.69 15.94 -11.57
N THR A 155 -22.69 14.68 -11.13
CA THR A 155 -21.64 14.07 -10.33
C THR A 155 -21.06 12.84 -11.02
N TYR A 156 -20.10 12.19 -10.35
CA TYR A 156 -19.49 10.93 -10.79
C TYR A 156 -20.12 9.72 -10.06
N SER A 157 -21.34 9.84 -9.53
CA SER A 157 -21.94 8.80 -8.68
C SER A 157 -22.08 7.44 -9.37
N ASP A 158 -22.29 7.42 -10.69
CA ASP A 158 -22.29 6.22 -11.53
C ASP A 158 -20.89 5.57 -11.64
N VAL A 159 -19.85 6.39 -11.81
CA VAL A 159 -18.44 5.95 -11.79
C VAL A 159 -18.05 5.40 -10.42
N GLU A 160 -18.39 6.11 -9.35
CA GLU A 160 -18.11 5.69 -7.97
C GLU A 160 -18.74 4.32 -7.70
N ARG A 161 -20.03 4.14 -8.06
CA ARG A 161 -20.71 2.84 -7.94
C ARG A 161 -20.01 1.73 -8.73
N ALA A 162 -19.57 2.02 -9.95
CA ALA A 162 -18.87 1.04 -10.80
C ALA A 162 -17.53 0.61 -10.18
N ILE A 163 -16.76 1.57 -9.66
CA ILE A 163 -15.47 1.31 -9.00
C ILE A 163 -15.67 0.55 -7.69
N ILE A 164 -16.62 0.96 -6.85
CA ILE A 164 -16.95 0.25 -5.61
C ILE A 164 -17.36 -1.19 -5.89
N ARG A 165 -18.24 -1.42 -6.87
CA ARG A 165 -18.64 -2.77 -7.28
C ARG A 165 -17.44 -3.59 -7.71
N ARG A 166 -16.52 -2.99 -8.50
CA ARG A 166 -15.29 -3.65 -8.94
C ARG A 166 -14.42 -4.05 -7.76
N LEU A 167 -14.16 -3.12 -6.83
CA LEU A 167 -13.29 -3.38 -5.68
C LEU A 167 -13.90 -4.41 -4.72
N LYS A 168 -15.21 -4.31 -4.43
CA LYS A 168 -15.95 -5.31 -3.62
C LYS A 168 -15.93 -6.71 -4.23
N GLY A 169 -15.87 -6.82 -5.56
CA GLY A 169 -15.74 -8.10 -6.27
C GLY A 169 -14.33 -8.70 -6.22
N THR A 170 -13.39 -8.13 -5.47
CA THR A 170 -12.00 -8.58 -5.40
C THR A 170 -11.52 -8.70 -3.95
N ALA A 171 -10.43 -9.45 -3.74
CA ALA A 171 -9.79 -9.61 -2.43
C ALA A 171 -8.71 -8.53 -2.15
N ILE A 172 -8.83 -7.33 -2.74
CA ILE A 172 -7.81 -6.27 -2.65
C ILE A 172 -7.58 -5.78 -1.22
N LEU A 173 -8.66 -5.59 -0.47
CA LEU A 173 -8.58 -5.09 0.89
C LEU A 173 -7.93 -6.12 1.81
N ASP A 174 -8.37 -7.39 1.71
CA ASP A 174 -7.80 -8.49 2.47
C ASP A 174 -6.33 -8.74 2.12
N TRP A 175 -5.96 -8.57 0.85
CA TRP A 175 -4.56 -8.62 0.42
C TRP A 175 -3.72 -7.58 1.15
N HIS A 176 -4.12 -6.31 1.15
CA HIS A 176 -3.37 -5.26 1.85
C HIS A 176 -3.34 -5.48 3.36
N ARG A 177 -4.43 -5.93 3.99
CA ARG A 177 -4.47 -6.26 5.42
C ARG A 177 -3.50 -7.39 5.78
N ARG A 178 -3.42 -8.45 4.95
CA ARG A 178 -2.42 -9.52 5.14
C ARG A 178 -0.99 -8.99 5.05
N LEU A 179 -0.71 -8.12 4.07
CA LEU A 179 0.62 -7.51 3.95
C LEU A 179 0.97 -6.63 5.16
N LEU A 180 0.01 -5.85 5.66
CA LEU A 180 0.23 -5.04 6.87
C LEU A 180 0.53 -5.93 8.09
N ALA A 181 -0.17 -7.06 8.25
CA ALA A 181 0.11 -8.02 9.32
C ALA A 181 1.53 -8.60 9.22
N GLN A 182 1.97 -8.97 8.01
CA GLN A 182 3.33 -9.43 7.76
C GLN A 182 4.38 -8.36 8.07
N GLU A 183 4.11 -7.09 7.72
CA GLU A 183 4.98 -5.95 8.03
C GLU A 183 5.11 -5.75 9.56
N HIS A 184 4.03 -5.94 10.32
CA HIS A 184 4.04 -5.89 11.79
C HIS A 184 4.84 -7.06 12.39
N GLU A 185 4.55 -8.30 11.98
CA GLU A 185 5.27 -9.48 12.45
C GLU A 185 6.78 -9.39 12.18
N ALA A 186 7.17 -8.87 11.00
CA ALA A 186 8.58 -8.66 10.66
C ALA A 186 9.24 -7.62 11.58
N ARG A 187 8.53 -6.52 11.91
CA ARG A 187 9.01 -5.49 12.83
C ARG A 187 9.19 -6.06 14.24
N ASP A 188 8.20 -6.79 14.74
CA ASP A 188 8.24 -7.38 16.07
C ASP A 188 9.36 -8.40 16.21
N ARG A 189 9.56 -9.23 15.18
CA ARG A 189 10.67 -10.20 15.13
C ARG A 189 12.04 -9.52 15.11
N ALA A 190 12.19 -8.42 14.38
CA ALA A 190 13.43 -7.66 14.34
C ALA A 190 13.72 -7.01 15.70
N GLU A 191 12.70 -6.48 16.38
CA GLU A 191 12.84 -5.90 17.72
C GLU A 191 13.20 -6.98 18.74
N TYR A 192 12.55 -8.15 18.68
CA TYR A 192 12.90 -9.30 19.52
C TYR A 192 14.36 -9.71 19.34
N GLN A 193 14.85 -9.81 18.09
CA GLN A 193 16.26 -10.12 17.81
C GLN A 193 17.22 -9.05 18.35
N ARG A 194 16.85 -7.77 18.25
CA ARG A 194 17.64 -6.67 18.80
C ARG A 194 17.75 -6.77 20.32
N LEU A 195 16.63 -7.05 20.99
CA LEU A 195 16.58 -7.22 22.44
C LEU A 195 17.36 -8.47 22.87
N ALA A 196 17.19 -9.59 22.17
CA ALA A 196 17.93 -10.82 22.44
C ALA A 196 19.44 -10.59 22.38
N ARG A 197 19.95 -9.88 21.36
CA ARG A 197 21.38 -9.53 21.27
C ARG A 197 21.85 -8.58 22.37
N LYS A 198 21.01 -7.65 22.80
CA LYS A 198 21.35 -6.66 23.84
C LYS A 198 21.44 -7.30 25.23
N PHE A 199 20.62 -8.30 25.48
CA PHE A 199 20.47 -8.95 26.79
C PHE A 199 20.92 -10.40 26.80
N GLU A 200 21.63 -10.83 25.75
CA GLU A 200 22.30 -12.12 25.76
C GLU A 200 23.28 -12.12 26.94
N PRO A 201 23.18 -13.07 27.88
CA PRO A 201 24.09 -13.12 29.00
C PRO A 201 25.49 -13.28 28.42
N VAL A 202 26.36 -12.28 28.64
CA VAL A 202 27.79 -12.50 28.53
C VAL A 202 28.06 -13.64 29.50
N ASN A 203 28.41 -14.82 28.97
CA ASN A 203 29.01 -15.89 29.75
C ASN A 203 30.28 -15.29 30.34
N ASN A 204 30.14 -14.66 31.51
CA ASN A 204 31.27 -14.22 32.29
C ASN A 204 31.91 -15.54 32.72
N PRO A 205 33.10 -15.90 32.22
CA PRO A 205 33.76 -17.10 32.72
C PRO A 205 33.84 -16.94 34.24
N ALA A 206 33.36 -17.96 34.96
CA ALA A 206 33.40 -17.97 36.40
C ALA A 206 34.80 -17.52 36.84
N PRO A 207 34.93 -16.56 37.80
CA PRO A 207 36.22 -16.20 38.34
C PRO A 207 36.94 -17.50 38.73
N PRO A 208 38.22 -17.70 38.36
CA PRO A 208 38.90 -18.95 38.59
C PRO A 208 38.76 -19.32 40.07
N GLU A 209 38.16 -20.49 40.31
CA GLU A 209 37.99 -21.05 41.64
C GLU A 209 39.35 -21.03 42.33
N ARG A 210 39.47 -20.21 43.39
CA ARG A 210 40.60 -20.31 44.31
C ARG A 210 40.48 -21.65 45.02
N GLN A 211 41.15 -22.65 44.48
CA GLN A 211 41.49 -23.86 45.22
C GLN A 211 42.39 -23.44 46.39
N GLY A 212 41.86 -23.47 47.61
CA GLY A 212 42.67 -23.27 48.81
C GLY A 212 41.89 -22.99 50.08
N ALA A 213 42.01 -23.94 51.02
CA ALA A 213 41.82 -23.83 52.47
C ALA A 213 40.41 -24.08 53.07
N ALA A 214 40.18 -25.35 53.38
CA ALA A 214 39.81 -25.89 54.70
C ALA A 214 38.90 -25.07 55.65
N HIS A 215 37.67 -25.59 55.81
CA HIS A 215 36.98 -25.95 57.06
C HIS A 215 37.21 -25.14 58.35
N VAL A 216 36.15 -24.48 58.86
CA VAL A 216 35.69 -24.53 60.28
C VAL A 216 34.17 -24.22 60.35
N PRO A 217 33.35 -24.91 61.19
CA PRO A 217 31.90 -24.74 61.26
C PRO A 217 31.44 -23.87 62.46
N ALA A 218 30.30 -23.18 62.32
CA ALA A 218 29.37 -22.78 63.40
C ALA A 218 28.08 -22.22 62.76
N THR A 219 26.94 -22.92 62.81
CA THR A 219 25.84 -22.79 63.80
C THR A 219 25.30 -21.36 63.97
N THR A 220 24.01 -21.16 63.62
CA THR A 220 22.95 -20.35 64.30
C THR A 220 21.84 -20.06 63.26
N THR A 221 20.73 -20.82 63.23
CA THR A 221 19.43 -20.59 63.91
C THR A 221 18.52 -19.51 63.25
N ALA A 222 17.42 -20.03 62.69
CA ALA A 222 16.04 -19.51 62.61
C ALA A 222 15.71 -18.19 61.87
N THR A 223 14.69 -18.23 61.00
CA THR A 223 13.29 -17.82 61.33
C THR A 223 12.50 -17.52 60.04
N THR A 224 11.42 -18.27 59.86
CA THR A 224 10.06 -17.90 59.41
C THR A 224 9.86 -16.55 58.69
N THR A 225 9.18 -16.57 57.54
CA THR A 225 7.84 -15.94 57.34
C THR A 225 7.30 -16.20 55.92
N MET A 226 6.12 -16.81 55.88
CA MET A 226 5.21 -16.84 54.73
C MET A 226 4.43 -15.52 54.66
N ALA A 227 4.26 -14.94 53.47
CA ALA A 227 3.08 -14.15 53.09
C ALA A 227 3.10 -13.94 51.56
N THR A 228 2.22 -14.60 50.79
CA THR A 228 0.86 -14.13 50.42
C THR A 228 0.91 -12.94 49.46
N GLY A 229 0.58 -13.19 48.19
CA GLY A 229 0.38 -12.16 47.18
C GLY A 229 -0.99 -11.48 47.27
N PRO A 230 -1.20 -10.39 46.53
CA PRO A 230 -2.54 -9.94 46.11
C PRO A 230 -2.62 -9.96 44.58
N SER A 231 -3.54 -10.74 44.00
CA SER A 231 -4.97 -10.42 43.80
C SER A 231 -5.18 -9.36 42.71
N ALA A 232 -5.71 -9.83 41.58
CA ALA A 232 -6.14 -9.05 40.43
C ALA A 232 -7.31 -8.10 40.78
N PRO A 233 -7.42 -6.94 40.09
CA PRO A 233 -8.56 -6.04 40.25
C PRO A 233 -9.81 -6.58 39.50
N PRO A 234 -11.02 -6.36 40.04
CA PRO A 234 -12.28 -6.75 39.41
C PRO A 234 -12.66 -5.85 38.22
N PRO A 235 -13.53 -6.33 37.30
CA PRO A 235 -14.00 -5.57 36.15
C PRO A 235 -14.92 -4.43 36.56
N GLN A 236 -14.64 -3.22 36.06
CA GLN A 236 -15.52 -2.07 36.23
C GLN A 236 -16.76 -2.20 35.34
N ALA A 237 -17.91 -1.92 35.95
CA ALA A 237 -19.23 -1.96 35.37
C ALA A 237 -19.43 -0.90 34.28
N VAL A 238 -20.14 -1.30 33.24
CA VAL A 238 -20.67 -0.46 32.16
C VAL A 238 -21.63 0.58 32.76
N ALA A 239 -21.27 1.86 32.66
CA ALA A 239 -22.17 2.97 32.89
C ALA A 239 -22.93 3.26 31.58
N THR A 240 -24.23 2.97 31.59
CA THR A 240 -25.19 3.37 30.56
C THR A 240 -25.34 4.89 30.56
N GLN A 241 -24.94 5.57 29.48
CA GLN A 241 -25.33 6.97 29.25
C GLN A 241 -26.75 7.01 28.65
N PRO A 242 -27.65 7.86 29.16
CA PRO A 242 -28.97 8.06 28.58
C PRO A 242 -28.95 8.94 27.33
N ASP A 243 -29.86 8.61 26.41
CA ASP A 243 -30.19 9.30 25.17
C ASP A 243 -30.26 10.82 25.30
N LEU A 244 -29.39 11.49 24.55
CA LEU A 244 -29.37 12.94 24.33
C LEU A 244 -29.86 13.26 22.91
N PHE A 245 -31.04 12.78 22.55
CA PHE A 245 -31.80 13.25 21.38
C PHE A 245 -33.30 13.21 21.68
N ALA A 246 -33.73 14.17 22.50
CA ALA A 246 -35.11 14.61 22.56
C ALA A 246 -35.13 16.12 22.28
N GLY A 247 -35.52 16.48 21.06
CA GLY A 247 -35.87 17.83 20.65
C GLY A 247 -34.72 18.66 20.10
N PHE A 248 -34.58 18.71 18.78
CA PHE A 248 -34.60 19.92 17.95
C PHE A 248 -34.73 19.52 16.48
#